data_AF-A0AAP2QBL8-F1
#
_entry.id   AF-A0AAP2QBL8-F1
#
_cell.length_a   1.000
_cell.length_b   1.000
_cell.length_c   1.000
_cell.angle_alpha   90.00
_cell.angle_beta   90.00
_cell.angle_gamma   90.00
#
_symmetry.space_group_name_H-M   'P 1'
#
loop_
_entity.id
_entity.type
_entity.pdbx_description
1 polymer ?
#
loop_
_entity_poly.entity_id
_entity_poly.type
_entity_poly.pdbx_seq_one_letter_code
_entity_poly.pdbx_strand_id
1 'polypeptide(L)' 'LLLVTNVLNSDSELLVAGEPREMVTEAFKVKLENDRAFLPGVVSRKKQIVSQLTEALEK' A
#
# COMPACT_ATOMS: atom_id res chain seq x y z
N LEU A 1 1.54 -5.98 -7.39
CA LEU A 1 1.49 -4.73 -6.59
C LEU A 1 2.23 -3.63 -7.33
N LEU A 2 1.52 -2.57 -7.69
CA LEU A 2 2.06 -1.39 -8.36
C LEU A 2 1.89 -0.20 -7.41
N LEU A 3 2.92 0.63 -7.29
CA LEU A 3 2.90 1.85 -6.46
C LEU A 3 3.07 3.06 -7.36
N VAL A 4 2.18 4.03 -7.23
CA VAL A 4 2.20 5.29 -7.97
C VAL A 4 2.38 6.42 -6.95
N THR A 5 3.60 6.97 -6.86
CA THR A 5 3.89 8.08 -5.97
C THR A 5 3.76 9.39 -6.70
N ASN A 6 2.89 10.27 -6.22
CA ASN A 6 2.82 11.66 -6.62
C ASN A 6 3.86 12.46 -5.82
N VAL A 7 4.97 12.83 -6.46
CA VAL A 7 6.07 13.59 -5.82
C VAL A 7 5.72 15.05 -5.53
N LEU A 8 4.73 15.62 -6.22
CA LEU A 8 4.29 17.01 -6.02
C LEU A 8 3.47 17.16 -4.74
N ASN A 9 2.57 16.20 -4.50
CA ASN A 9 1.71 16.19 -3.31
C ASN A 9 2.22 15.26 -2.20
N SER A 10 3.32 14.53 -2.43
CA SER A 10 3.89 13.57 -1.48
C SER A 10 2.92 12.45 -1.06
N ASP A 11 2.04 12.05 -1.97
CA ASP A 11 1.06 10.99 -1.78
C ASP A 11 1.44 9.75 -2.58
N SER A 12 0.99 8.58 -2.13
CA SER A 12 1.13 7.34 -2.91
C SER A 12 -0.22 6.67 -3.12
N GLU A 13 -0.47 6.21 -4.33
CA GLU A 13 -1.55 5.30 -4.65
C GLU A 13 -0.99 3.89 -4.86
N LEU A 14 -1.68 2.92 -4.30
CA LEU A 14 -1.32 1.51 -4.36
C LEU A 14 -2.34 0.78 -5.22
N LEU A 15 -1.89 0.10 -6.27
CA LEU A 15 -2.72 -0.73 -7.12
C LEU A 15 -2.35 -2.20 -6.91
N VAL A 16 -3.32 -3.01 -6.49
CA VAL A 16 -3.18 -4.42 -6.16
C VAL A 16 -4.10 -5.24 -7.04
N ALA A 17 -3.62 -5.59 -8.23
CA ALA A 17 -4.29 -6.56 -9.07
C ALA A 17 -3.91 -7.99 -8.65
N GLY A 18 -4.88 -8.78 -8.20
CA GLY A 18 -4.72 -10.18 -7.79
C GLY A 18 -4.66 -10.41 -6.26
N GLU A 19 -4.66 -11.67 -5.84
CA GLU A 19 -4.36 -12.03 -4.44
C GLU A 19 -2.88 -11.74 -4.13
N PRO A 20 -2.54 -11.14 -2.98
CA PRO A 20 -3.32 -11.04 -1.74
C PRO A 20 -3.84 -9.61 -1.46
N ARG A 21 -5.14 -9.39 -1.71
CA ARG A 21 -5.82 -8.10 -1.46
C ARG A 21 -6.04 -7.83 0.02
N GLU A 22 -6.44 -8.88 0.74
CA GLU A 22 -6.77 -8.81 2.18
C GLU A 22 -5.55 -8.45 3.03
N MET A 23 -4.38 -9.00 2.71
CA MET A 23 -3.14 -8.63 3.39
C MET A 23 -2.80 -7.15 3.22
N VAL A 24 -3.07 -6.56 2.06
CA VAL A 24 -2.81 -5.13 1.83
C VAL A 24 -3.81 -4.28 2.60
N THR A 25 -5.08 -4.68 2.64
CA THR A 25 -6.10 -4.03 3.48
C THR A 25 -5.71 -4.07 4.95
N GLU A 26 -5.20 -5.20 5.45
CA GLU A 26 -4.76 -5.35 6.85
C GLU A 26 -3.47 -4.57 7.14
N ALA A 27 -2.45 -4.69 6.29
CA ALA A 27 -1.15 -4.05 6.48
C ALA A 27 -1.23 -2.52 6.51
N PHE A 28 -2.11 -1.94 5.69
CA PHE A 28 -2.23 -0.48 5.59
C PHE A 28 -3.49 0.07 6.27
N LYS A 29 -4.37 -0.79 6.80
CA LYS A 29 -5.70 -0.43 7.34
C LYS A 29 -6.51 0.48 6.40
N VAL A 30 -6.33 0.28 5.08
CA VAL A 30 -7.00 1.03 4.02
C VAL A 30 -7.98 0.14 3.28
N LYS A 31 -9.11 0.71 2.88
CA LYS A 31 -10.06 0.00 2.01
C LYS A 31 -9.54 0.00 0.58
N LEU A 32 -9.56 -1.17 -0.05
CA LEU A 32 -9.31 -1.33 -1.48
C LEU A 32 -10.62 -1.04 -2.23
N GLU A 33 -10.64 0.03 -3.03
CA GLU A 33 -11.73 0.33 -3.97
C GLU A 33 -11.20 0.14 -5.40
N ASN A 34 -11.82 -0.75 -6.19
CA ASN A 34 -11.39 -1.07 -7.56
C ASN A 34 -9.91 -1.50 -7.68
N ASP A 35 -9.45 -2.38 -6.79
CA ASP A 35 -8.06 -2.83 -6.70
C ASP A 35 -7.06 -1.68 -6.41
N ARG A 36 -7.54 -0.49 -6.00
CA ARG A 36 -6.71 0.67 -5.60
C ARG A 36 -6.89 1.01 -4.12
N ALA A 37 -5.81 1.44 -3.50
CA ALA A 37 -5.77 1.99 -2.15
C ALA A 37 -5.00 3.30 -2.14
N PHE A 38 -5.60 4.34 -1.59
CA PHE A 38 -4.96 5.65 -1.46
C PHE A 38 -4.21 5.73 -0.13
N LEU A 39 -2.94 6.11 -0.17
CA LEU A 39 -2.04 6.21 0.98
C LEU A 39 -1.53 7.66 1.10
N PRO A 40 -2.30 8.55 1.76
CA PRO A 40 -1.90 9.94 1.92
C PRO A 40 -0.65 10.04 2.80
N GLY A 41 0.34 10.84 2.35
CA GLY A 41 1.58 11.07 3.11
C GLY A 41 2.55 9.87 3.19
N VAL A 42 2.32 8.79 2.43
CA VAL A 42 3.28 7.70 2.31
C VAL A 42 4.27 8.02 1.21
N VAL A 43 5.48 8.42 1.60
CA VAL A 43 6.57 8.79 0.68
C VAL A 43 7.71 7.77 0.66
N SER A 44 7.80 6.91 1.68
CA SER A 44 8.94 6.02 1.87
C SER A 44 8.58 4.55 1.68
N ARG A 45 8.90 4.01 0.50
CA ARG A 45 8.71 2.59 0.19
C ARG A 45 9.44 1.65 1.17
N LYS A 46 10.68 1.95 1.57
CA LYS A 46 11.51 1.04 2.39
C LYS A 46 11.05 0.92 3.84
N LYS A 47 10.58 2.00 4.45
CA LYS A 47 10.18 2.00 5.87
C LYS A 47 8.66 1.84 6.07
N GLN A 48 7.85 2.39 5.17
CA GLN A 48 6.39 2.49 5.39
C GLN A 48 5.63 1.41 4.61
N ILE A 49 6.12 0.98 3.44
CA ILE A 49 5.44 -0.04 2.63
C ILE A 49 6.00 -1.44 2.90
N VAL A 50 7.33 -1.59 2.85
CA VAL A 50 7.98 -2.91 2.97
C VAL A 50 7.82 -3.49 4.37
N SER A 51 8.07 -2.73 5.43
CA SER A 51 7.92 -3.22 6.82
C SER A 51 6.49 -3.68 7.12
N GLN A 52 5.48 -2.91 6.74
CA GLN A 52 4.07 -3.26 6.98
C GLN A 52 3.63 -4.49 6.18
N LEU A 53 4.11 -4.65 4.95
CA LEU A 53 3.87 -5.85 4.16
C LEU A 53 4.57 -7.07 4.76
N THR A 54 5.82 -6.95 5.21
CA THR A 54 6.55 -8.04 5.86
C THR A 54 5.88 -8.47 7.17
N GLU A 55 5.48 -7.52 8.03
CA GLU A 55 4.73 -7.81 9.26
C GLU A 55 3.39 -8.52 8.98
N ALA A 56 2.72 -8.21 7.87
CA ALA A 56 1.48 -8.87 7.45
C ALA A 56 1.71 -10.24 6.79
N LEU A 57 2.93 -10.54 6.34
CA LEU A 57 3.30 -11.80 5.66
C LEU A 57 3.95 -12.81 6.62
N GLU A 58 4.55 -12.33 7.71
CA GLU A 58 5.12 -13.16 8.79
C GLU A 58 4.11 -13.55 9.89
N LYS A 59 2.86 -13.10 9.78
CA LYS A 59 1.73 -13.57 10.59
C LYS A 59 0.99 -14.71 9.90
#